data_AF-A0A4V6MCV3-F1
#
_entry.id   AF-A0A4V6MCV3-F1
#
_cell.length_a   1.000
_cell.length_b   1.000
_cell.length_c   1.000
_cell.angle_alpha   90.00
_cell.angle_beta   90.00
_cell.angle_gamma   90.00
#
_symmetry.space_group_name_H-M   'P 1'
#
loop_
_entity.id
_entity.type
_entity.pdbx_description
1 polymer ?
#
loop_
_entity_poly.entity_id
_entity_poly.type
_entity_poly.pdbx_seq_one_letter_code
_entity_poly.pdbx_strand_id
1 'polypeptide(L)'
;MVTRVLAWVVGILLGGLYVYATVTGVGNLTGMLGLSGALGTGLSVSGWIWLVFGVAMPLILLAAALLLGRGRRAGIRILLLAAGIAVIAVLQLDLMHVIPESSYFA
;
A
#
# COMPACT_ATOMS: atom_id res chain seq x y z
N MET A 1 -20.75 23.58 9.45
CA MET A 1 -19.33 23.38 9.85
C MET A 1 -19.02 21.93 10.17
N VAL A 2 -19.86 21.22 10.92
CA VAL A 2 -19.71 19.79 11.28
C VAL A 2 -19.39 18.88 10.09
N THR A 3 -20.12 18.97 8.98
CA THR A 3 -19.90 18.12 7.79
C THR A 3 -18.53 18.33 7.13
N ARG A 4 -17.96 19.54 7.21
CA ARG A 4 -16.62 19.83 6.67
C ARG A 4 -15.54 19.26 7.58
N VAL A 5 -15.70 19.39 8.89
CA VAL A 5 -14.79 18.81 9.89
C VAL A 5 -14.78 17.28 9.74
N LEU A 6 -15.96 16.65 9.66
CA LEU A 6 -16.08 15.21 9.45
C LEU A 6 -15.37 14.75 8.17
N ALA A 7 -15.55 15.47 7.06
CA ALA A 7 -14.89 15.14 5.81
C ALA A 7 -13.37 15.21 5.90
N TRP A 8 -12.83 16.19 6.63
CA TRP A 8 -11.40 16.30 6.90
C TRP A 8 -10.88 15.17 7.77
N VAL A 9 -11.58 14.85 8.87
CA VAL A 9 -11.21 13.75 9.77
C VAL A 9 -11.16 12.44 9.00
N VAL A 10 -12.21 12.11 8.24
CA VAL A 10 -12.26 10.88 7.42
C VAL A 10 -11.14 10.89 6.37
N GLY A 11 -10.92 12.02 5.69
CA GLY A 11 -9.83 12.15 4.72
C GLY A 11 -8.45 11.91 5.32
N ILE A 12 -8.19 12.45 6.52
CA ILE A 12 -6.93 12.25 7.25
C ILE A 12 -6.79 10.79 7.68
N LEU A 13 -7.84 10.16 8.22
CA LEU A 13 -7.81 8.76 8.63
C LEU A 13 -7.49 7.85 7.43
N LEU A 14 -8.18 8.05 6.30
CA LEU A 14 -7.91 7.30 5.08
C LEU A 14 -6.48 7.57 4.56
N GLY A 15 -6.04 8.82 4.54
CA GLY A 15 -4.66 9.17 4.18
C GLY A 15 -3.63 8.51 5.09
N GLY A 16 -3.91 8.43 6.40
CA GLY A 16 -3.08 7.72 7.37
C GLY A 16 -2.96 6.23 7.06
N LEU A 17 -4.03 5.58 6.58
CA LEU A 17 -3.97 4.18 6.15
C LEU A 17 -3.06 3.98 4.93
N TYR A 18 -2.98 4.95 4.00
CA TYR A 18 -2.02 4.88 2.89
C TYR A 18 -0.59 4.98 3.40
N VAL A 19 -0.32 5.89 4.35
CA VAL A 19 1.00 6.02 4.98
C VAL A 19 1.37 4.72 5.69
N TYR A 20 0.46 4.17 6.48
CA TYR A 20 0.64 2.89 7.16
C TYR A 20 0.95 1.75 6.17
N ALA A 21 0.21 1.65 5.07
CA ALA A 21 0.44 0.63 4.06
C ALA A 21 1.82 0.77 3.40
N THR A 22 2.26 2.00 3.08
CA THR A 22 3.60 2.26 2.54
C THR A 22 4.69 1.86 3.55
N VAL A 23 4.56 2.27 4.82
CA VAL A 23 5.53 1.93 5.87
C VAL A 23 5.60 0.42 6.07
N THR A 24 4.46 -0.27 6.03
CA THR A 24 4.39 -1.74 6.10
C THR A 24 5.12 -2.38 4.92
N GLY A 25 4.90 -1.89 3.70
CA GLY A 25 5.62 -2.35 2.51
C GLY A 25 7.14 -2.17 2.63
N VAL A 26 7.58 -1.03 3.15
CA VAL A 26 9.00 -0.76 3.42
C VAL A 26 9.55 -1.72 4.48
N GLY A 27 8.79 -1.95 5.56
CA GLY A 27 9.14 -2.92 6.61
C GLY A 27 9.27 -4.35 6.08
N ASN A 28 8.38 -4.76 5.17
CA ASN A 28 8.48 -6.05 4.51
C ASN A 28 9.75 -6.15 3.65
N LEU A 29 10.06 -5.13 2.86
CA LEU A 29 11.28 -5.08 2.04
C LEU A 29 12.55 -5.18 2.90
N THR A 30 12.68 -4.33 3.92
CA THR A 30 13.87 -4.32 4.78
C THR A 30 13.98 -5.59 5.62
N GLY A 31 12.85 -6.14 6.08
CA GLY A 31 12.79 -7.42 6.79
C GLY A 31 13.26 -8.58 5.92
N MET A 32 12.79 -8.68 4.67
CA MET A 32 13.22 -9.74 3.75
C MET A 32 14.69 -9.62 3.35
N LEU A 33 15.21 -8.40 3.18
CA LEU A 33 16.64 -8.17 2.95
C LEU A 33 17.50 -8.61 4.14
N GLY A 34 17.04 -8.36 5.37
CA GLY A 34 17.71 -8.84 6.57
C GLY A 34 17.72 -10.36 6.66
N LEU A 35 16.59 -11.01 6.34
CA LEU A 35 16.46 -12.47 6.31
C LEU A 35 17.35 -13.10 5.23
N SER A 36 17.38 -12.55 4.02
CA SER A 36 18.23 -13.09 2.94
C SER A 36 19.71 -13.00 3.34
N GLY A 37 20.12 -11.87 3.93
CA GLY A 37 21.48 -11.70 4.47
C GLY A 37 21.84 -12.71 5.56
N ALA A 38 20.91 -13.00 6.48
CA ALA A 38 21.11 -13.99 7.53
C ALA A 38 21.18 -15.44 7.00
N LEU A 39 20.46 -15.75 5.92
CA LEU A 39 20.48 -17.05 5.25
C LEU A 39 21.67 -17.23 4.30
N GLY A 40 22.43 -16.17 4.03
CA GLY A 40 23.51 -16.19 3.05
C GLY A 40 23.02 -16.32 1.61
N THR A 41 21.74 -16.00 1.36
CA THR A 41 21.09 -16.11 0.04
C THR A 41 20.75 -14.74 -0.52
N GLY A 42 20.48 -14.68 -1.82
CA GLY A 42 19.95 -13.47 -2.47
C GLY A 42 18.44 -13.38 -2.39
N LEU A 43 17.91 -12.18 -2.65
CA LEU A 43 16.52 -12.05 -3.09
C LEU A 43 16.44 -12.41 -4.58
N SER A 44 15.45 -13.23 -4.92
CA SER A 44 15.13 -13.57 -6.30
C SER A 44 14.57 -12.35 -7.06
N VAL A 45 14.57 -12.43 -8.39
CA VAL A 45 13.98 -11.39 -9.25
C VAL A 45 12.48 -11.20 -8.94
N SER A 46 11.75 -12.30 -8.74
CA SER A 46 10.34 -12.24 -8.34
C SER A 46 10.15 -11.60 -6.98
N GLY A 47 11.00 -11.92 -6.00
CA GLY A 47 10.95 -11.32 -4.67
C GLY A 47 11.12 -9.81 -4.71
N TRP A 48 12.09 -9.32 -5.49
CA TRP A 48 12.27 -7.89 -5.73
C TRP A 48 11.04 -7.23 -6.34
N ILE A 49 10.44 -7.84 -7.38
CA ILE A 49 9.26 -7.30 -8.04
C ILE A 49 8.11 -7.13 -7.04
N TRP A 50 7.82 -8.16 -6.24
CA TRP A 50 6.70 -8.12 -5.31
C TRP A 50 6.93 -7.18 -4.14
N LEU A 51 8.15 -7.10 -3.61
CA LEU A 51 8.47 -6.17 -2.51
C LEU A 51 8.43 -4.72 -2.98
N VAL A 52 9.00 -4.42 -4.16
CA VAL A 52 8.94 -3.07 -4.74
C VAL A 52 7.50 -2.70 -5.08
N PHE A 53 6.72 -3.63 -5.63
CA PHE A 53 5.30 -3.43 -5.88
C PHE A 53 4.54 -3.12 -4.57
N GLY A 54 4.78 -3.88 -3.50
CA GLY A 54 4.16 -3.64 -2.19
C GLY A 54 4.46 -2.26 -1.61
N VAL A 55 5.65 -1.70 -1.85
CA VAL A 55 6.03 -0.33 -1.45
C VAL A 55 5.40 0.73 -2.34
N ALA A 56 5.44 0.53 -3.66
CA ALA A 56 5.02 1.55 -4.62
C ALA A 56 3.50 1.67 -4.75
N MET A 57 2.79 0.56 -4.65
CA MET A 57 1.35 0.46 -4.92
C MET A 57 0.50 1.41 -4.05
N PRO A 58 0.71 1.55 -2.72
CA PRO A 58 -0.05 2.51 -1.92
C PRO A 58 0.15 3.95 -2.37
N LEU A 59 1.39 4.33 -2.75
CA LEU A 59 1.71 5.67 -3.22
C LEU A 59 1.04 5.97 -4.57
N ILE A 60 1.08 5.00 -5.48
CA ILE A 60 0.44 5.10 -6.80
C ILE A 60 -1.07 5.26 -6.66
N LEU A 61 -1.71 4.44 -5.82
CA LEU A 61 -3.16 4.49 -5.61
C LEU A 61 -3.60 5.75 -4.87
N LEU A 62 -2.79 6.27 -3.93
CA LEU A 62 -3.04 7.56 -3.30
C LEU A 62 -2.99 8.68 -4.34
N ALA A 63 -1.94 8.72 -5.16
CA ALA A 63 -1.79 9.72 -6.21
C ALA A 63 -2.97 9.66 -7.19
N ALA A 64 -3.36 8.45 -7.64
CA ALA A 64 -4.50 8.25 -8.52
C ALA A 64 -5.81 8.74 -7.89
N ALA A 65 -6.07 8.41 -6.62
CA ALA A 65 -7.27 8.85 -5.91
C ALA A 65 -7.33 10.39 -5.79
N LEU A 66 -6.20 11.04 -5.49
CA LEU A 66 -6.10 12.49 -5.39
C LEU A 66 -6.28 13.18 -6.76
N LEU A 67 -5.66 12.64 -7.82
CA LEU A 67 -5.77 13.15 -9.18
C LEU A 67 -7.21 13.04 -9.72
N LEU A 68 -7.83 11.88 -9.57
CA LEU A 68 -9.22 11.64 -9.97
C LEU A 68 -10.22 12.45 -9.12
N GLY A 69 -9.86 12.78 -7.89
CA GLY A 69 -10.66 13.59 -6.98
C GLY A 69 -10.63 15.09 -7.26
N ARG A 70 -9.72 15.58 -8.13
CA ARG A 70 -9.59 17.02 -8.43
C ARG A 70 -10.90 17.59 -8.98
N GLY A 71 -11.30 18.75 -8.47
CA GLY A 71 -12.56 19.41 -8.86
C GLY A 71 -13.85 18.73 -8.35
N ARG A 72 -13.78 17.54 -7.74
CA ARG A 72 -14.96 16.83 -7.22
C ARG A 72 -15.33 17.25 -5.79
N ARG A 73 -16.59 16.98 -5.42
CA ARG A 73 -17.13 17.19 -4.07
C ARG A 73 -16.43 16.30 -3.04
N ALA A 74 -16.39 16.73 -1.77
CA ALA A 74 -15.67 16.05 -0.69
C ALA A 74 -16.05 14.56 -0.53
N GLY A 75 -17.34 14.23 -0.62
CA GLY A 75 -17.79 12.83 -0.51
C GLY A 75 -17.21 11.92 -1.60
N ILE A 76 -17.10 12.40 -2.84
CA ILE A 76 -16.52 11.61 -3.94
C ILE A 76 -15.03 11.40 -3.70
N ARG A 77 -14.31 12.40 -3.17
CA ARG A 77 -12.88 12.25 -2.83
C ARG A 77 -12.67 11.20 -1.74
N ILE A 78 -13.52 11.20 -0.72
CA ILE A 78 -13.50 10.19 0.35
C ILE A 78 -13.73 8.80 -0.22
N LEU A 79 -14.72 8.63 -1.10
CA LEU A 79 -15.00 7.33 -1.74
C LEU A 79 -13.82 6.86 -2.60
N LEU A 80 -13.14 7.76 -3.32
CA LEU A 80 -11.95 7.42 -4.11
C LEU A 80 -10.79 6.96 -3.22
N LEU A 81 -10.55 7.64 -2.10
CA LEU A 81 -9.53 7.24 -1.12
C LEU A 81 -9.88 5.89 -0.47
N ALA A 82 -11.13 5.69 -0.09
CA ALA A 82 -11.59 4.43 0.48
C ALA A 82 -11.46 3.27 -0.52
N ALA A 83 -11.81 3.50 -1.79
CA ALA A 83 -11.67 2.51 -2.85
C ALA A 83 -10.19 2.12 -3.07
N GLY A 84 -9.27 3.09 -3.11
CA GLY A 84 -7.85 2.78 -3.25
C GLY A 84 -7.30 1.99 -2.05
N ILE A 85 -7.70 2.30 -0.82
CA ILE A 85 -7.37 1.48 0.36
C ILE A 85 -7.93 0.07 0.26
N ALA A 86 -9.18 -0.10 -0.19
CA ALA A 86 -9.77 -1.41 -0.36
C ALA A 86 -8.99 -2.26 -1.38
N VAL A 87 -8.59 -1.65 -2.51
CA VAL A 87 -7.71 -2.31 -3.49
C VAL A 87 -6.37 -2.70 -2.86
N ILE A 88 -5.78 -1.83 -2.04
CA ILE A 88 -4.53 -2.14 -1.33
C ILE A 88 -4.69 -3.36 -0.42
N ALA A 89 -5.77 -3.40 0.37
CA ALA A 89 -6.04 -4.48 1.29
C ALA A 89 -6.24 -5.81 0.56
N VAL A 90 -7.05 -5.83 -0.50
CA VAL A 90 -7.29 -7.04 -1.29
C VAL A 90 -5.99 -7.56 -1.90
N LEU A 91 -5.20 -6.68 -2.53
CA LEU A 91 -3.95 -7.10 -3.14
C LEU A 91 -2.95 -7.62 -2.11
N GLN A 92 -2.84 -7.01 -0.92
CA GLN A 92 -1.95 -7.56 0.11
C GLN A 92 -2.39 -8.96 0.59
N LEU A 93 -3.70 -9.18 0.76
CA LEU A 93 -4.22 -10.50 1.14
C LEU A 93 -3.95 -11.55 0.06
N ASP A 94 -4.14 -11.19 -1.21
CA ASP A 94 -3.84 -12.09 -2.33
C ASP A 94 -2.35 -12.40 -2.42
N LEU A 95 -1.47 -11.40 -2.27
CA LEU A 95 -0.02 -11.62 -2.27
C LEU A 95 0.40 -12.60 -1.17
N MET A 96 -0.14 -12.45 0.04
CA MET A 96 0.14 -13.35 1.17
C MET A 96 -0.35 -14.78 0.94
N HIS A 97 -1.39 -14.97 0.14
CA HIS A 97 -2.00 -16.29 -0.06
C HIS A 97 -1.49 -17.02 -1.30
N VAL A 98 -1.24 -16.28 -2.38
CA VAL A 98 -0.90 -16.85 -3.70
C VAL A 98 0.61 -17.02 -3.87
N ILE A 99 1.42 -16.15 -3.26
CA ILE A 99 2.86 -16.13 -3.50
C ILE A 99 3.57 -16.97 -2.43
N PRO A 100 4.25 -18.08 -2.82
CA PRO A 100 5.02 -18.87 -1.88
C PRO A 100 6.21 -18.08 -1.35
N GLU A 101 6.49 -18.19 -0.06
CA GLU A 101 7.64 -17.52 0.56
C GLU A 101 8.98 -17.99 -0.03
N SER A 102 9.06 -19.24 -0.48
CA SER A 102 10.23 -19.77 -1.19
C SER A 102 10.54 -19.03 -2.49
N SER A 103 9.55 -18.37 -3.09
CA SER A 103 9.75 -17.62 -4.35
C SER A 103 10.52 -16.31 -4.15
N TYR A 104 10.75 -15.86 -2.91
CA TYR A 104 11.49 -14.64 -2.61
C TYR A 104 13.00 -14.81 -2.58
N PHE A 105 13.50 -16.05 -2.41
CA PHE A 105 14.92 -16.32 -2.25
C PHE A 105 15.49 -17.06 -3.45
N ALA A 106 16.73 -16.73 -3.83
CA ALA A 106 17.48 -17.38 -4.90
C ALA A 106 18.98 -17.42 -4.59
#